data_AF-A0A257JBI7-F1
#
_entry.id   AF-A0A257JBI7-F1
#
_cell.length_a   1.000
_cell.length_b   1.000
_cell.length_c   1.000
_cell.angle_alpha   90.00
_cell.angle_beta   90.00
_cell.angle_gamma   90.00
#
_symmetry.space_group_name_H-M   'P 1'
#
loop_
_entity.id
_entity.type
_entity.pdbx_description
1 polymer ?
#
loop_
_entity_poly.entity_id
_entity_poly.type
_entity_poly.pdbx_seq_one_letter_code
_entity_poly.pdbx_strand_id
1 'polypeptide(L)'
;QAAGATPHAVAIALDRQEKAIENGQDVSHSAVQYVRDQLGLQVCAIANLADLLQYLQQQGGGALGAHFAQVAAYRERYGGE
;
A
#
# COMPACT_ATOMS: atom_id res chain seq x y z
N GLN A 1 -6.31 -23.95 -6.46
CA GLN A 1 -4.92 -24.44 -6.23
C GLN A 1 -4.69 -25.67 -7.11
N ALA A 2 -3.59 -25.74 -7.86
CA ALA A 2 -3.40 -26.79 -8.89
C ALA A 2 -2.16 -27.69 -8.68
N ALA A 3 -1.26 -27.35 -7.75
CA ALA A 3 0.02 -28.07 -7.55
C ALA A 3 0.23 -28.62 -6.12
N GLY A 4 -0.75 -28.52 -5.23
CA GLY A 4 -0.69 -29.10 -3.87
C GLY A 4 0.18 -28.36 -2.84
N ALA A 5 0.85 -27.27 -3.21
CA ALA A 5 1.63 -26.45 -2.28
C ALA A 5 0.75 -25.50 -1.45
N THR A 6 1.15 -25.24 -0.21
CA THR A 6 0.56 -24.21 0.65
C THR A 6 1.37 -22.91 0.54
N PRO A 7 0.77 -21.79 0.12
CA PRO A 7 1.46 -20.51 0.09
C PRO A 7 1.80 -20.02 1.51
N HIS A 8 2.98 -19.43 1.69
CA HIS A 8 3.45 -18.93 2.99
C HIS A 8 3.35 -17.40 3.12
N ALA A 9 3.78 -16.67 2.08
CA ALA A 9 3.86 -15.23 2.09
C ALA A 9 3.86 -14.64 0.67
N VAL A 10 3.65 -13.33 0.57
CA VAL A 10 3.78 -12.53 -0.65
C VAL A 10 4.81 -11.42 -0.41
N ALA A 11 5.77 -11.27 -1.33
CA ALA A 11 6.71 -10.14 -1.33
C ALA A 11 6.32 -9.16 -2.43
N ILE A 12 6.23 -7.87 -2.10
CA ILE A 12 5.84 -6.79 -3.02
C ILE A 12 6.82 -5.63 -2.96
N ALA A 13 6.88 -4.84 -4.03
CA ALA A 13 7.75 -3.68 -4.09
C ALA A 13 7.23 -2.53 -3.20
N LEU A 14 5.94 -2.21 -3.29
CA LEU A 14 5.35 -1.07 -2.59
C LEU A 14 3.99 -1.46 -2.03
N ASP A 15 3.83 -1.28 -0.72
CA ASP A 15 2.52 -1.21 -0.09
C ASP A 15 1.98 0.21 -0.18
N ARG A 16 0.95 0.40 -1.00
CA ARG A 16 0.34 1.71 -1.22
C ARG A 16 -0.54 2.16 -0.05
N GLN A 17 -0.92 1.27 0.87
CA GLN A 17 -1.73 1.59 2.05
C GLN A 17 -3.05 2.31 1.71
N GLU A 18 -3.70 1.91 0.61
CA GLU A 18 -4.96 2.48 0.14
C GLU A 18 -6.12 1.50 0.38
N LYS A 19 -7.30 2.05 0.68
CA LYS A 19 -8.56 1.29 0.66
C LYS A 19 -8.76 0.64 -0.71
N ALA A 20 -9.13 -0.63 -0.70
CA ALA A 20 -9.41 -1.36 -1.93
C ALA A 20 -10.78 -0.95 -2.51
N ILE A 21 -10.98 -1.27 -3.79
CA ILE A 21 -12.27 -1.13 -4.47
C ILE A 21 -12.77 -2.54 -4.78
N GLU A 22 -13.94 -2.90 -4.26
CA GLU A 22 -14.63 -4.14 -4.58
C GLU A 22 -15.97 -3.81 -5.24
N ASN A 23 -16.25 -4.43 -6.39
CA ASN A 23 -17.48 -4.21 -7.16
C ASN A 23 -17.77 -2.71 -7.44
N GLY A 24 -16.72 -1.89 -7.57
CA GLY A 24 -16.84 -0.45 -7.83
C GLY A 24 -17.11 0.41 -6.59
N GLN A 25 -17.01 -0.15 -5.38
CA GLN A 25 -17.17 0.58 -4.12
C GLN A 25 -15.92 0.49 -3.26
N ASP A 26 -15.57 1.58 -2.58
CA ASP A 26 -14.48 1.58 -1.59
C ASP A 26 -14.86 0.66 -0.43
N VAL A 27 -13.95 -0.26 -0.09
CA VAL A 27 -14.04 -1.07 1.12
C VAL A 27 -13.09 -0.54 2.19
N SER A 28 -13.37 -0.84 3.45
CA SER A 28 -12.62 -0.30 4.59
C SER A 28 -11.20 -0.83 4.73
N HIS A 29 -10.85 -1.88 3.97
CA HIS A 29 -9.56 -2.55 4.06
C HIS A 29 -8.76 -2.39 2.76
N SER A 30 -7.45 -2.42 2.86
CA SER A 30 -6.52 -2.43 1.74
C SER A 30 -6.35 -3.84 1.15
N ALA A 31 -5.82 -3.92 -0.07
CA ALA A 31 -5.49 -5.21 -0.68
C ALA A 31 -4.48 -6.01 0.16
N VAL A 32 -3.56 -5.35 0.86
CA VAL A 32 -2.60 -6.01 1.76
C VAL A 32 -3.30 -6.59 2.99
N GLN A 33 -4.25 -5.86 3.58
CA GLN A 33 -5.08 -6.38 4.68
C GLN A 33 -5.91 -7.57 4.23
N TYR A 34 -6.52 -7.53 3.04
CA TYR A 34 -7.24 -8.68 2.48
C TYR A 34 -6.34 -9.94 2.43
N VAL A 35 -5.13 -9.81 1.88
CA VAL A 35 -4.19 -10.93 1.77
C VAL A 35 -3.80 -11.49 3.14
N ARG A 36 -3.61 -10.61 4.13
CA ARG A 36 -3.26 -11.01 5.49
C ARG A 36 -4.43 -11.67 6.23
N ASP A 37 -5.58 -11.01 6.23
CA ASP A 37 -6.68 -11.34 7.12
C ASP A 37 -7.60 -12.40 6.50
N GLN A 38 -7.79 -12.37 5.17
CA GLN A 38 -8.68 -13.31 4.47
C GLN A 38 -7.93 -14.53 3.94
N LEU A 39 -6.68 -14.36 3.47
CA LEU A 39 -5.88 -15.46 2.93
C LEU A 39 -4.91 -16.07 3.95
N GLY A 40 -4.71 -15.42 5.10
CA GLY A 40 -3.78 -15.89 6.13
C GLY A 40 -2.32 -15.81 5.73
N LEU A 41 -1.99 -14.97 4.73
CA LEU A 41 -0.64 -14.87 4.17
C LEU A 41 0.11 -13.67 4.74
N GLN A 42 1.38 -13.88 5.06
CA GLN A 42 2.26 -12.76 5.39
C GLN A 42 2.51 -11.91 4.15
N VAL A 43 2.61 -10.59 4.33
CA VAL A 43 2.99 -9.66 3.26
C VAL A 43 4.24 -8.91 3.68
N CYS A 44 5.27 -8.96 2.85
CA CYS A 44 6.50 -8.21 3.01
C CYS A 44 6.60 -7.18 1.89
N ALA A 45 6.68 -5.90 2.24
CA ALA A 45 6.85 -4.81 1.28
C ALA A 45 8.25 -4.21 1.42
N ILE A 46 8.90 -3.92 0.28
CA ILE A 46 10.21 -3.24 0.29
C ILE A 46 10.06 -1.81 0.81
N ALA A 47 8.96 -1.13 0.45
CA ALA A 47 8.60 0.19 0.97
C ALA A 47 7.08 0.28 1.16
N ASN A 48 6.63 1.23 1.97
CA ASN A 48 5.23 1.62 2.11
C ASN A 48 5.00 3.10 1.78
N LEU A 49 3.73 3.54 1.76
CA LEU A 49 3.37 4.93 1.47
C LEU A 49 3.95 5.93 2.48
N ALA A 50 4.10 5.55 3.75
CA ALA A 50 4.75 6.40 4.75
C ALA A 50 6.25 6.60 4.45
N ASP A 51 6.95 5.54 4.03
CA ASP A 51 8.35 5.64 3.58
C ASP A 51 8.47 6.56 2.36
N LEU A 52 7.55 6.44 1.40
CA LEU A 52 7.51 7.32 0.23
C LEU A 52 7.29 8.78 0.62
N LEU A 53 6.34 9.06 1.52
CA LEU A 53 6.09 10.42 2.01
C LEU A 53 7.31 10.98 2.74
N GLN A 54 7.97 10.18 3.57
CA GLN A 54 9.22 10.57 4.23
C GLN A 54 10.32 10.89 3.21
N TYR A 55 10.48 10.04 2.20
CA TYR A 55 11.45 10.27 1.13
C TYR A 55 11.18 11.58 0.38
N LEU A 56 9.93 11.83 -0.04
CA LEU A 56 9.56 13.07 -0.74
C LEU A 56 9.79 14.31 0.12
N GLN A 57 9.50 14.23 1.43
CA GLN A 57 9.75 15.32 2.37
C GLN A 57 11.25 15.64 2.49
N GLN A 58 12.11 14.60 2.51
CA GLN A 58 13.56 14.75 2.59
C GLN A 58 14.18 15.37 1.33
N GLN A 59 13.55 15.24 0.15
CA GLN A 59 13.98 15.87 -1.11
C GLN A 59 13.68 17.39 -1.18
N GLY A 60 13.41 18.05 -0.05
CA GLY A 60 12.91 19.42 0.06
C GLY A 60 13.51 20.43 -0.94
N GLY A 61 12.64 21.14 -1.65
CA GLY A 61 13.01 22.16 -2.64
C GLY A 61 13.44 21.62 -4.02
N GLY A 62 13.65 20.31 -4.16
CA GLY A 62 13.87 19.65 -5.45
C GLY A 62 12.58 19.30 -6.19
N ALA A 63 12.70 18.91 -7.47
CA ALA A 63 11.55 18.54 -8.31
C ALA A 63 10.69 17.41 -7.69
N LEU A 64 11.32 16.46 -6.99
CA LEU A 64 10.61 15.37 -6.29
C LEU A 64 9.85 15.88 -5.06
N GLY A 65 10.43 16.78 -4.27
CA GLY A 65 9.79 17.34 -3.07
C GLY A 65 8.49 18.09 -3.38
N ALA A 66 8.37 18.67 -4.60
CA ALA A 66 7.15 19.33 -5.05
C ALA A 66 5.91 18.41 -5.08
N HIS A 67 6.11 17.09 -5.20
CA HIS A 67 5.01 16.12 -5.21
C HIS A 67 4.47 15.75 -3.82
N PHE A 68 5.18 16.11 -2.73
CA PHE A 68 4.79 15.73 -1.37
C PHE A 68 3.33 16.08 -1.07
N ALA A 69 2.92 17.33 -1.36
CA ALA A 69 1.56 17.79 -1.06
C ALA A 69 0.48 16.98 -1.79
N GLN A 70 0.74 16.58 -3.04
CA GLN A 70 -0.20 15.80 -3.85
C GLN A 70 -0.33 14.38 -3.30
N VAL A 71 0.78 13.74 -2.94
CA VAL A 71 0.77 12.38 -2.37
C VAL A 71 0.15 12.39 -0.97
N ALA A 72 0.39 13.42 -0.16
CA ALA A 72 -0.22 13.58 1.16
C ALA A 72 -1.75 13.73 1.06
N ALA A 73 -2.24 14.61 0.17
CA ALA A 73 -3.68 14.78 -0.06
C ALA A 73 -4.34 13.49 -0.59
N TYR A 74 -3.63 12.74 -1.42
CA TYR A 74 -4.09 11.45 -1.90
C TYR A 74 -4.22 10.42 -0.77
N ARG A 75 -3.23 10.35 0.14
CA ARG A 75 -3.30 9.52 1.35
C ARG A 75 -4.48 9.90 2.23
N GLU A 76 -4.72 11.19 2.44
CA GLU A 76 -5.86 11.65 3.25
C GLU A 76 -7.20 11.16 2.68
N ARG A 77 -7.33 11.16 1.35
CA ARG A 77 -8.57 10.74 0.68
C ARG A 77 -8.76 9.23 0.65
N TYR A 78 -7.70 8.47 0.37
CA TYR A 78 -7.78 7.04 0.03
C TYR A 78 -7.08 6.11 1.00
N GLY A 79 -6.34 6.64 1.98
CA GLY A 79 -5.62 5.84 2.97
C GLY A 79 -6.54 4.87 3.70
N GLY A 80 -6.07 3.63 3.85
CA GLY A 80 -6.60 2.67 4.81
C GLY A 80 -5.84 2.75 6.13
N GLU A 81 -6.48 2.34 7.23
CA GLU A 81 -5.79 2.11 8.52
C GLU A 81 -4.83 0.91 8.45
#